data_AF-A0A971E9P7-F1
#
_entry.id   AF-A0A971E9P7-F1
#
_cell.length_a   1.000
_cell.length_b   1.000
_cell.length_c   1.000
_cell.angle_alpha   90.00
_cell.angle_beta   90.00
_cell.angle_gamma   90.00
#
_symmetry.space_group_name_H-M   'P 1'
#
loop_
_entity.id
_entity.type
_entity.pdbx_description
1 polymer ?
#
loop_
_entity_poly.entity_id
_entity_poly.type
_entity_poly.pdbx_seq_one_letter_code
_entity_poly.pdbx_strand_id
1 'polypeptide(L)'
;EIAGPDEFFGGQNIVEELWKAHQLVDTTFVGLPIWSNMDTALSLLIQDYVDGKIERFADILPLWEQQVINTMKEFGYDNVIVGRLP
;
A
#
# COMPACT_ATOMS: atom_id res chain seq x y z
N GLU A 1 23.45 14.95 -8.36
CA GLU A 1 24.35 14.68 -7.21
C GLU A 1 23.57 13.87 -6.19
N ILE A 2 24.12 12.74 -5.75
CA ILE A 2 23.65 12.06 -4.54
C ILE A 2 24.24 12.87 -3.38
N ALA A 3 23.41 13.34 -2.44
CA ALA A 3 23.90 14.11 -1.30
C ALA A 3 24.95 13.30 -0.51
N GLY A 4 25.90 13.97 0.15
CA GLY A 4 26.92 13.29 0.96
C GLY A 4 26.40 12.83 2.33
N PRO A 5 27.30 12.37 3.22
CA PRO A 5 26.99 12.12 4.63
C PRO A 5 26.28 13.30 5.30
N ASP A 6 25.24 13.02 6.07
CA ASP A 6 24.40 14.01 6.74
C ASP A 6 24.40 13.79 8.27
N GLU A 7 24.72 14.84 9.05
CA GLU A 7 24.80 14.78 10.51
C GLU A 7 23.45 14.53 11.19
N PHE A 8 22.34 15.03 10.64
CA PHE A 8 21.00 14.78 11.16
C PHE A 8 20.68 13.27 11.13
N PHE A 9 21.19 12.58 10.12
CA PHE A 9 21.09 11.12 9.99
C PHE A 9 22.30 10.37 10.57
N GLY A 10 23.06 10.99 11.49
CA GLY A 10 24.18 10.34 12.18
C GLY A 10 25.37 10.02 11.27
N GLY A 11 25.59 10.83 10.23
CA GLY A 11 26.67 10.66 9.24
C GLY A 11 26.33 9.69 8.11
N GLN A 12 25.08 9.27 7.97
CA GLN A 12 24.66 8.40 6.87
C GLN A 12 24.46 9.19 5.57
N ASN A 13 24.73 8.54 4.43
CA ASN A 13 24.31 9.03 3.13
C ASN A 13 22.92 8.45 2.78
N ILE A 14 21.86 9.08 3.28
CA ILE A 14 20.49 8.60 3.07
C ILE A 14 20.08 8.58 1.60
N VAL A 15 20.57 9.50 0.78
CA VAL A 15 20.20 9.54 -0.65
C VAL A 15 20.75 8.33 -1.39
N GLU A 16 21.95 7.86 -1.04
CA GLU A 16 22.51 6.63 -1.61
C GLU A 16 21.69 5.40 -1.23
N GLU A 17 21.25 5.32 0.03
CA GLU A 17 20.40 4.21 0.50
C GLU A 17 19.02 4.22 -0.16
N LEU A 18 18.40 5.40 -0.32
CA LEU A 18 17.13 5.55 -1.06
C LEU A 18 17.30 5.17 -2.54
N TRP A 19 18.44 5.51 -3.15
CA TRP A 19 18.73 5.12 -4.53
C TRP A 19 18.89 3.61 -4.68
N LYS A 20 19.64 2.96 -3.78
CA LYS A 20 19.75 1.49 -3.72
C LYS A 20 18.37 0.86 -3.59
N ALA A 21 17.53 1.36 -2.69
CA ALA A 21 16.16 0.87 -2.51
C ALA A 21 15.32 1.03 -3.78
N HIS A 22 15.42 2.16 -4.48
CA HIS A 22 14.72 2.38 -5.75
C HIS A 22 15.15 1.36 -6.83
N GLN A 23 16.44 1.03 -6.89
CA GLN A 23 16.97 0.05 -7.84
C GLN A 23 16.53 -1.39 -7.56
N LEU A 24 16.06 -1.70 -6.34
CA LEU A 24 15.50 -3.00 -6.00
C LEU A 24 14.05 -3.17 -6.49
N VAL A 25 13.38 -2.09 -6.90
CA VAL A 25 12.02 -2.15 -7.43
C VAL A 25 12.08 -2.55 -8.90
N ASP A 26 11.76 -3.81 -9.19
CA ASP A 26 11.74 -4.39 -10.54
C ASP A 26 10.32 -4.53 -11.13
N THR A 27 9.33 -4.01 -10.41
CA THR A 27 7.91 -4.16 -10.74
C THR A 27 7.17 -2.83 -10.62
N THR A 28 5.98 -2.78 -11.22
CA THR A 28 5.08 -1.62 -11.14
C THR A 28 3.82 -2.00 -10.38
N PHE A 29 3.46 -1.19 -9.39
CA PHE A 29 2.17 -1.28 -8.72
C PHE A 29 1.18 -0.36 -9.42
N VAL A 30 0.05 -0.91 -9.90
CA VAL A 30 -1.02 -0.13 -10.55
C VAL A 30 -2.14 0.09 -9.54
N GLY A 31 -2.36 1.35 -9.17
CA GLY A 31 -3.47 1.73 -8.31
C GLY A 31 -4.82 1.55 -9.00
N LEU A 32 -5.82 1.13 -8.24
CA LEU A 32 -7.21 1.08 -8.72
C LEU A 32 -7.77 2.49 -8.93
N PRO A 33 -8.76 2.68 -9.81
CA PRO A 33 -9.42 3.98 -9.99
C PRO A 33 -10.05 4.57 -8.72
N ILE A 34 -10.32 3.73 -7.72
CA ILE A 34 -10.89 4.07 -6.42
C ILE A 34 -9.83 4.13 -5.29
N TRP A 35 -8.54 4.28 -5.62
CA TRP A 35 -7.43 4.13 -4.67
C TRP A 35 -7.58 4.94 -3.38
N SER A 36 -8.01 6.20 -3.46
CA SER A 36 -8.19 7.04 -2.26
C SER A 36 -9.21 6.47 -1.26
N ASN A 37 -10.27 5.83 -1.76
CA ASN A 37 -11.23 5.11 -0.92
C ASN A 37 -10.58 3.87 -0.29
N MET A 38 -9.73 3.17 -1.05
CA MET A 38 -9.05 1.96 -0.59
C MET A 38 -7.99 2.23 0.46
N ASP A 39 -7.28 3.35 0.34
CA ASP A 39 -6.30 3.81 1.34
C ASP A 39 -6.98 4.12 2.69
N THR A 40 -8.13 4.80 2.62
CA THR A 40 -8.96 5.09 3.80
C THR A 40 -9.48 3.79 4.44
N ALA A 41 -10.01 2.88 3.63
CA ALA A 41 -10.50 1.57 4.06
C ALA A 41 -9.42 0.73 4.76
N LEU A 42 -8.22 0.66 4.17
CA LEU A 42 -7.09 -0.07 4.72
C LEU A 42 -6.66 0.54 6.06
N SER A 43 -6.59 1.86 6.15
CA SER A 43 -6.23 2.58 7.38
C SER A 43 -7.19 2.26 8.53
N LEU A 44 -8.50 2.18 8.25
CA LEU A 44 -9.50 1.80 9.25
C LEU A 44 -9.34 0.34 9.71
N LEU A 45 -9.08 -0.59 8.79
CA LEU A 45 -8.84 -2.00 9.15
C LEU A 45 -7.57 -2.18 9.97
N ILE A 46 -6.51 -1.43 9.67
CA ILE A 46 -5.28 -1.41 10.48
C ILE A 46 -5.58 -0.88 11.88
N GLN A 47 -6.38 0.19 12.00
CA GLN A 47 -6.79 0.71 13.30
C GLN A 47 -7.63 -0.31 14.08
N ASP A 48 -8.56 -1.01 13.42
CA ASP A 48 -9.38 -2.05 14.04
C ASP A 48 -8.54 -3.25 14.53
N TYR A 49 -7.44 -3.56 13.85
CA TYR A 49 -6.46 -4.52 14.34
C TYR A 49 -5.72 -4.02 15.59
N VAL A 50 -5.24 -2.77 15.58
CA VAL A 50 -4.59 -2.14 16.73
C VAL A 50 -5.53 -2.06 17.94
N ASP A 51 -6.81 -1.78 17.71
CA ASP A 51 -7.87 -1.75 18.72
C ASP A 51 -8.28 -3.15 19.23
N GLY A 52 -7.76 -4.23 18.62
CA GLY A 52 -8.08 -5.60 18.99
C GLY A 52 -9.43 -6.12 18.49
N LYS A 53 -10.09 -5.42 17.56
CA LYS A 53 -11.35 -5.86 16.92
C LYS A 53 -11.12 -6.89 15.82
N ILE A 54 -9.93 -6.88 15.23
CA ILE A 54 -9.43 -7.92 14.32
C ILE A 54 -8.35 -8.70 15.08
N GLU A 55 -8.53 -10.01 15.21
CA GLU A 55 -7.64 -10.85 16.03
C GLU A 55 -6.27 -11.06 15.38
N ARG A 56 -6.22 -11.21 14.05
CA ARG A 56 -4.99 -11.48 13.32
C ARG A 56 -4.76 -10.45 12.24
N PHE A 57 -3.53 -9.96 12.15
CA PHE A 57 -3.11 -9.03 11.09
C PHE A 57 -3.37 -9.60 9.67
N ALA A 58 -3.24 -10.92 9.51
CA ALA A 58 -3.50 -11.61 8.25
C ALA A 58 -4.96 -11.48 7.76
N ASP A 59 -5.91 -11.16 8.64
CA ASP A 59 -7.32 -11.05 8.30
C ASP A 59 -7.68 -9.68 7.70
N ILE A 60 -6.76 -8.69 7.75
CA ILE A 60 -6.95 -7.37 7.14
C ILE A 60 -7.11 -7.47 5.63
N LEU A 61 -6.25 -8.25 4.94
CA LEU A 61 -6.26 -8.31 3.47
C LEU A 61 -7.57 -8.89 2.89
N PRO A 62 -8.12 -10.01 3.39
CA PRO A 62 -9.43 -10.49 2.95
C PRO A 62 -10.57 -9.50 3.20
N LEU A 63 -10.56 -8.81 4.34
CA LEU A 63 -11.57 -7.78 4.65
C LEU A 63 -11.45 -6.58 3.70
N TRP A 64 -10.21 -6.16 3.40
CA TRP A 64 -9.94 -5.07 2.49
C TRP A 64 -10.34 -5.41 1.05
N GLU A 65 -10.01 -6.62 0.57
CA GLU A 65 -10.42 -7.13 -0.74
C GLU A 65 -11.95 -7.08 -0.91
N GLN A 66 -12.71 -7.48 0.11
CA GLN A 66 -14.17 -7.43 0.05
C GLN A 66 -14.68 -6.00 -0.09
N GLN A 67 -14.06 -5.03 0.60
CA GLN A 67 -14.40 -3.61 0.46
C GLN A 67 -14.06 -3.08 -0.92
N VAL A 68 -12.89 -3.45 -1.47
CA VAL A 68 -12.48 -3.11 -2.85
C VAL A 68 -13.53 -3.57 -3.85
N ILE A 69 -13.94 -4.84 -3.78
CA ILE A 69 -14.93 -5.42 -4.69
C ILE A 69 -16.27 -4.67 -4.60
N ASN A 70 -16.73 -4.36 -3.38
CA ASN A 70 -18.00 -3.66 -3.17
C ASN A 70 -17.95 -2.23 -3.71
N THR A 71 -16.90 -1.47 -3.38
CA THR A 71 -16.75 -0.10 -3.85
C THR A 71 -16.57 -0.03 -5.36
N MET A 72 -15.81 -0.93 -5.99
CA MET A 72 -15.69 -0.99 -7.45
C MET A 72 -17.08 -1.17 -8.10
N LYS A 73 -17.91 -2.08 -7.56
CA LYS A 73 -19.28 -2.29 -8.05
C LYS A 73 -20.17 -1.07 -7.85
N GLU A 74 -20.11 -0.41 -6.69
CA GLU A 74 -20.89 0.80 -6.41
C GLU A 74 -20.58 1.95 -7.39
N PHE A 75 -19.31 2.06 -7.80
CA PHE A 75 -18.87 3.05 -8.79
C PHE A 75 -19.10 2.62 -10.25
N GLY A 76 -19.73 1.45 -10.49
CA GLY A 76 -20.08 0.95 -11.83
C GLY A 76 -18.92 0.31 -12.59
N TYR A 77 -17.89 -0.18 -11.89
CA TYR A 77 -16.82 -0.97 -12.51
C TYR A 77 -17.19 -2.45 -12.55
N ASP A 78 -17.41 -2.97 -13.76
CA ASP A 78 -17.89 -4.34 -13.99
C ASP A 78 -16.77 -5.33 -14.40
N ASN A 79 -15.56 -4.81 -14.65
CA ASN A 79 -14.45 -5.51 -15.31
C ASN A 79 -13.27 -5.86 -14.39
N VAL A 80 -13.52 -6.10 -13.10
CA VAL A 80 -12.45 -6.52 -12.17
C VAL A 80 -12.22 -8.02 -12.29
N ILE A 81 -11.17 -8.43 -13.01
CA ILE A 81 -10.67 -9.81 -12.96
C ILE A 81 -9.69 -9.89 -11.79
N VAL A 82 -10.15 -10.39 -10.65
CA VAL A 82 -9.31 -10.63 -9.47
C VAL A 82 -8.32 -11.76 -9.79
N GLY A 83 -7.04 -11.57 -9.47
CA GLY A 83 -5.99 -12.57 -9.64
C GLY A 83 -5.26 -12.59 -11.00
N ARG A 84 -5.47 -11.57 -11.85
CA ARG A 84 -4.61 -11.33 -13.03
C ARG A 84 -4.06 -9.91 -12.98
N LEU A 85 -2.74 -9.77 -13.15
CA LEU A 85 -2.14 -8.48 -13.49
C LEU A 85 -2.60 -8.08 -14.91
N PRO A 86 -2.62 -6.76 -15.23
CA PRO A 86 -2.82 -6.29 -16.61
C PRO A 86 -1.91 -6.99 -17.62
#